data_AF-A0A3M1QD72-F1
#
_entry.id   AF-A0A3M1QD72-F1
#
_cell.length_a   1.000
_cell.length_b   1.000
_cell.length_c   1.000
_cell.angle_alpha   90.00
_cell.angle_beta   90.00
_cell.angle_gamma   90.00
#
_symmetry.space_group_name_H-M   'P 1'
#
loop_
_entity.id
_entity.type
_entity.pdbx_description
1 polymer ?
#
loop_
_entity_poly.entity_id
_entity_poly.type
_entity_poly.pdbx_seq_one_letter_code
_entity_poly.pdbx_strand_id
1 'polypeptide(L)' 'MGSLGTTELLIIFFIVIILFGVGRVSKIGGELGSAVRNFREGLNEGAQEAAAEEAESES' A
#
# COMPACT_ATOMS: atom_id res chain seq x y z
N MET A 1 -21.90 5.77 23.44
CA MET A 1 -21.90 4.54 22.62
C MET A 1 -20.48 4.38 22.11
N GLY A 2 -19.78 3.31 22.53
CA GLY A 2 -18.33 3.19 22.39
C GLY A 2 -17.87 3.23 20.93
N SER A 3 -17.02 4.20 20.60
CA SER A 3 -16.23 4.17 19.37
C SER A 3 -15.21 3.05 19.52
N LEU A 4 -15.08 2.19 18.51
CA LEU A 4 -13.92 1.30 18.39
C LEU A 4 -12.66 2.17 18.37
N GLY A 5 -11.98 2.24 19.51
CA GLY A 5 -10.75 2.99 19.64
C GLY A 5 -9.61 2.30 18.91
N THR A 6 -8.52 3.02 18.75
CA THR A 6 -7.25 2.48 18.24
C THR A 6 -6.80 1.26 19.05
N THR A 7 -7.07 1.22 20.34
CA THR A 7 -6.76 0.08 21.22
C THR A 7 -7.59 -1.16 20.89
N GLU A 8 -8.90 -1.04 20.73
CA GLU A 8 -9.76 -2.17 20.36
C GLU A 8 -9.39 -2.74 18.98
N LEU A 9 -9.08 -1.86 18.01
CA LEU A 9 -8.64 -2.28 16.68
C LEU A 9 -7.34 -3.11 16.75
N LEU A 10 -6.37 -2.70 17.57
CA LEU A 10 -5.12 -3.43 17.76
C LEU A 10 -5.35 -4.82 18.36
N ILE A 11 -6.23 -4.94 19.35
CA ILE A 11 -6.57 -6.24 19.97
C ILE A 11 -7.21 -7.17 18.92
N ILE A 12 -8.16 -6.67 18.14
CA ILE A 12 -8.82 -7.44 17.07
C ILE A 12 -7.78 -7.87 16.03
N PHE A 13 -6.90 -6.97 15.61
CA PHE A 13 -5.84 -7.26 14.65
C PHE A 13 -4.89 -8.36 15.16
N PHE A 14 -4.54 -8.34 16.44
CA PHE A 14 -3.72 -9.37 17.06
C PHE A 14 -4.40 -10.74 17.04
N ILE A 15 -5.70 -10.80 17.35
CA ILE A 15 -6.49 -12.04 17.26
C ILE A 15 -6.51 -12.57 15.82
N VAL A 16 -6.74 -11.70 14.84
CA VAL A 16 -6.72 -12.06 13.41
C VAL A 16 -5.35 -12.65 13.04
N ILE A 17 -4.24 -12.03 13.45
CA ILE A 17 -2.90 -12.56 13.19
C ILE A 17 -2.69 -13.94 13.81
N ILE A 18 -3.20 -14.19 15.02
CA ILE A 18 -3.10 -15.51 15.66
C ILE A 18 -3.91 -16.56 14.89
N LEU A 19 -5.13 -16.23 14.46
CA LEU A 19 -6.02 -17.16 13.75
C LEU A 19 -5.48 -17.54 12.36
N PHE A 20 -4.99 -16.56 11.61
CA PHE A 20 -4.46 -16.79 10.26
C PHE A 20 -2.98 -17.16 10.24
N GLY A 21 -2.27 -16.90 11.34
CA GLY A 21 -0.83 -17.07 11.48
C GLY A 21 -0.03 -15.92 10.85
N VAL A 22 1.08 -15.54 11.51
CA VAL A 22 1.99 -14.48 11.04
C VAL A 22 2.52 -14.75 9.62
N GLY A 23 2.81 -16.00 9.28
CA GLY A 23 3.37 -16.36 7.96
C GLY A 23 2.42 -16.11 6.80
N ARG A 24 1.12 -16.37 6.96
CA ARG A 24 0.12 -16.13 5.91
C ARG A 24 -0.13 -14.63 5.75
N VAL A 25 -0.25 -13.90 6.85
CA VAL A 25 -0.44 -12.44 6.85
C VAL A 25 0.76 -11.73 6.21
N SER A 26 2.00 -12.09 6.58
CA SER A 26 3.20 -11.50 5.99
C SER A 26 3.37 -11.83 4.51
N LYS A 27 3.02 -13.04 4.07
CA LYS A 27 3.08 -13.42 2.65
C LYS A 27 2.12 -12.56 1.81
N ILE A 28 0.86 -12.49 2.21
CA ILE A 28 -0.17 -11.69 1.50
C ILE A 28 0.20 -10.20 1.55
N GLY A 29 0.62 -9.69 2.71
CA GLY A 29 1.05 -8.31 2.87
C GLY A 29 2.26 -7.96 2.00
N GLY A 30 3.22 -8.87 1.85
CA GLY A 30 4.38 -8.69 0.98
C GLY A 30 4.00 -8.63 -0.50
N GLU A 31 3.11 -9.52 -0.96
CA GLU A 31 2.61 -9.54 -2.35
C GLU A 31 1.82 -8.25 -2.66
N LEU A 32 0.89 -7.86 -1.77
CA LEU A 32 0.11 -6.62 -1.92
C LEU A 32 1.00 -5.37 -1.83
N GLY A 33 1.95 -5.34 -0.91
CA GLY A 33 2.87 -4.21 -0.75
C GLY A 33 3.76 -3.99 -1.96
N SER A 34 4.24 -5.07 -2.57
CA SER A 34 5.03 -5.02 -3.80
C SER A 34 4.19 -4.51 -4.97
N ALA A 35 2.94 -4.97 -5.11
CA ALA A 35 2.02 -4.49 -6.13
C ALA A 35 1.73 -2.99 -5.97
N VAL A 36 1.45 -2.52 -4.74
CA VAL A 36 1.22 -1.09 -4.46
C VAL A 36 2.46 -0.26 -4.71
N ARG A 37 3.66 -0.77 -4.37
CA ARG A 37 4.93 -0.08 -4.65
C ARG A 37 5.13 0.12 -6.14
N ASN A 38 5.01 -0.94 -6.94
CA ASN A 38 5.17 -0.87 -8.39
C ASN A 38 4.10 0.03 -9.04
N PHE A 39 2.87 0.01 -8.52
CA PHE A 39 1.81 0.90 -8.98
C PHE A 39 2.15 2.37 -8.73
N ARG A 40 2.68 2.70 -7.54
CA ARG A 40 3.12 4.07 -7.22
C ARG A 40 4.32 4.50 -8.06
N GLU A 41 5.25 3.60 -8.33
CA GLU A 41 6.41 3.86 -9.20
C GLU A 41 5.95 4.18 -10.63
N GLY A 42 5.09 3.35 -11.23
CA GLY A 42 4.57 3.59 -12.58
C GLY A 42 3.76 4.88 -12.72
N LEU A 43 3.01 5.28 -11.68
CA LEU A 43 2.31 6.58 -11.68
C LEU A 43 3.27 7.78 -11.65
N ASN A 44 4.37 7.67 -10.92
CA ASN A 44 5.38 8.73 -10.85
C ASN A 44 6.21 8.81 -12.13
N GLU A 45 6.60 7.66 -12.68
CA GLU A 45 7.33 7.58 -13.96
C GLU A 45 6.50 8.19 -15.09
N GLY A 46 5.22 7.80 -15.23
CA GLY A 46 4.34 8.38 -16.24
C GLY A 46 4.10 9.89 -16.07
N ALA A 47 4.09 10.40 -14.84
CA ALA A 47 4.00 11.84 -14.58
C ALA A 47 5.30 12.58 -14.97
N GLN A 48 6.46 11.94 -14.81
CA GLN A 48 7.75 12.48 -15.21
C GLN A 48 7.94 12.49 -16.73
N GLU A 49 7.48 11.43 -17.40
CA GLU A 49 7.55 11.27 -18.85
C GLU A 49 6.62 12.28 -19.56
N ALA A 50 5.41 12.50 -19.03
CA ALA A 50 4.50 13.54 -19.52
C ALA A 50 5.10 14.96 -19.39
N ALA A 51 5.79 15.25 -18.30
CA ALA A 51 6.45 16.54 -18.09
C ALA A 51 7.67 16.75 -19.01
N ALA A 52 8.35 15.67 -19.41
CA ALA A 52 9.46 15.72 -20.36
C ALA A 52 8.97 15.92 -21.80
N GLU A 53 7.88 15.27 -22.21
CA GLU A 53 7.25 15.45 -23.52
C GLU A 53 6.70 16.88 -23.73
N GLU A 54 6.14 17.50 -22.69
CA GLU A 54 5.68 18.90 -22.77
C GLU A 54 6.86 19.89 -22.95
N ALA A 55 8.00 19.64 -22.31
CA ALA A 55 9.18 20.51 -22.41
C ALA A 55 9.88 20.45 -23.78
N GLU A 56 9.85 19.29 -24.46
CA GLU A 56 10.41 19.13 -25.81
C GLU A 56 9.48 19.68 -26.91
N SER A 57 8.16 19.76 -26.67
CA SER A 57 7.18 20.31 -27.62
C SER A 57 7.12 21.84 -27.64
N GLU A 58 7.58 22.50 -26.57
CA GLU A 58 7.65 23.97 -26.45
C GLU A 58 8.99 24.59 -26.90
N SER A 59 9.95 23.79 -27.37
CA SER A 59 11.29 24.21 -27.84
C SER A 59 11.43 24.15 -29.36
#